data_AF-A0A958WDQ9-F1
#
_entry.id   AF-A0A958WDQ9-F1
#
_cell.length_a   1.000
_cell.length_b   1.000
_cell.length_c   1.000
_cell.angle_alpha   90.00
_cell.angle_beta   90.00
_cell.angle_gamma   90.00
#
_symmetry.space_group_name_H-M   'P 1'
#
loop_
_entity.id
_entity.type
_entity.pdbx_description
1 polymer ?
#
loop_
_entity_poly.entity_id
_entity_poly.type
_entity_poly.pdbx_seq_one_letter_code
_entity_poly.pdbx_strand_id
1 'polypeptide(L)'
;MRVTVIALFFVHFSFYSIAQTVGNTSWKTIDDYKAEEPNIAKNIVWLENNPIATEQNDTKALSEYIIKWLTNVPYLKVVLDGVFLESLMNNKKFKYAEKFKVTYLFGKSIYLIEHQDNPDEAKACTRGVEGMVRVYKELNLLDPSLRNTTLDKYVRLSQKGKLESYVRDRLSEPGETLSY
;
A
#
# COMPACT_ATOMS: atom_id res chain seq x y z
N MET A 1 44.97 15.73 43.84
CA MET A 1 43.66 16.24 43.38
C MET A 1 43.60 16.05 41.86
N ARG A 2 42.87 15.03 41.38
CA ARG A 2 42.77 14.70 39.95
C ARG A 2 41.41 15.20 39.45
N VAL A 3 41.42 16.19 38.57
CA VAL A 3 40.21 16.71 37.91
C VAL A 3 39.96 15.85 36.68
N THR A 4 38.92 15.01 36.74
CA THR A 4 38.45 14.24 35.59
C THR A 4 37.46 15.11 34.81
N VAL A 5 37.83 15.49 33.58
CA VAL A 5 36.95 16.22 32.66
C VAL A 5 35.98 15.21 32.04
N ILE A 6 34.68 15.36 32.31
CA ILE A 6 33.61 14.58 31.68
C ILE A 6 33.19 15.32 30.41
N ALA A 7 33.57 14.79 29.24
CA ALA A 7 33.08 15.25 27.95
C ALA A 7 31.69 14.66 27.70
N LEU A 8 30.65 15.49 27.79
CA LEU A 8 29.27 15.17 27.44
C LEU A 8 29.13 15.17 25.90
N PHE A 9 29.12 13.98 25.30
CA PHE A 9 28.73 13.79 23.90
C PHE A 9 27.21 13.91 23.77
N PHE A 10 26.73 15.10 23.38
CA PHE A 10 25.36 15.30 22.91
C PHE A 10 25.22 14.71 21.51
N VAL A 11 24.74 13.47 21.42
CA VAL A 11 24.30 12.86 20.16
C VAL A 11 23.11 13.65 19.66
N HIS A 12 23.33 14.51 18.65
CA HIS A 12 22.26 15.18 17.92
C HIS A 12 21.52 14.12 17.10
N PHE A 13 20.35 13.72 17.57
CA PHE A 13 19.41 12.97 16.76
C PHE A 13 18.87 13.92 15.70
N SER A 14 19.49 13.92 14.51
CA SER A 14 18.97 14.64 13.36
C SER A 14 17.61 14.02 13.00
N PHE A 15 16.53 14.75 13.28
CA PHE A 15 15.24 14.51 12.67
C PHE A 15 15.45 14.57 11.15
N TYR A 16 15.40 13.42 10.47
CA TYR A 16 15.28 13.40 9.02
C TYR A 16 13.89 13.90 8.68
N SER A 17 13.76 15.20 8.42
CA SER A 17 12.64 15.75 7.67
C SER A 17 12.70 15.15 6.27
N ILE A 18 11.95 14.08 6.00
CA ILE A 18 11.64 13.70 4.63
C ILE A 18 10.58 14.70 4.16
N ALA A 19 11.02 15.90 3.78
CA ALA A 19 10.22 16.75 2.92
C ALA A 19 10.01 15.97 1.62
N GLN A 20 8.78 15.51 1.40
CA GLN A 20 8.44 14.82 0.16
C GLN A 20 8.58 15.82 -0.99
N THR A 21 9.67 15.71 -1.74
CA THR A 21 9.74 16.28 -3.08
C THR A 21 8.74 15.47 -3.91
N VAL A 22 7.51 15.96 -4.03
CA VAL A 22 6.60 15.51 -5.10
C VAL A 22 7.23 16.00 -6.39
N GLY A 23 8.18 15.21 -6.90
CA GLY A 23 9.04 15.58 -8.01
C GLY A 23 8.19 15.93 -9.22
N ASN A 24 8.52 17.04 -9.87
CA ASN A 24 8.07 17.35 -11.22
C ASN A 24 8.70 16.33 -12.18
N THR A 25 8.18 15.10 -12.21
CA THR A 25 8.72 14.01 -13.01
C THR A 25 7.98 13.94 -14.35
N SER A 26 8.71 14.18 -15.43
CA SER A 26 8.27 13.85 -16.78
C SER A 26 8.83 12.48 -17.14
N TRP A 27 8.22 11.40 -16.63
CA TRP A 27 8.53 10.05 -17.11
C TRP A 27 8.14 9.97 -18.58
N LYS A 28 9.12 9.80 -19.47
CA LYS A 28 8.90 9.78 -20.92
C LYS A 28 9.33 8.47 -21.55
N THR A 29 10.37 7.85 -21.01
CA THR A 29 10.97 6.61 -21.51
C THR A 29 10.72 5.47 -20.54
N ILE A 30 10.85 4.22 -21.03
CA ILE A 30 10.79 3.02 -20.18
C ILE A 30 11.81 3.11 -19.04
N ASP A 31 13.03 3.58 -19.32
CA ASP A 31 14.09 3.72 -18.33
C ASP A 31 13.74 4.71 -17.22
N ASP A 32 13.03 5.81 -17.54
CA ASP A 32 12.56 6.76 -16.51
C ASP A 32 11.57 6.08 -15.55
N TYR A 33 10.65 5.27 -16.07
CA TYR A 33 9.70 4.52 -15.24
C TYR A 33 10.42 3.48 -14.38
N LYS A 34 11.37 2.73 -14.97
CA LYS A 34 12.19 1.72 -14.29
C LYS A 34 13.01 2.32 -13.16
N ALA A 35 13.65 3.46 -13.40
CA ALA A 35 14.43 4.17 -12.39
C ALA A 35 13.59 4.62 -11.18
N GLU A 36 12.28 4.84 -11.39
CA GLU A 36 11.35 5.30 -10.35
C GLU A 36 10.70 4.15 -9.56
N GLU A 37 10.78 2.90 -10.01
CA GLU A 37 10.19 1.73 -9.33
C GLU A 37 10.54 1.64 -7.83
N PRO A 38 11.80 1.84 -7.39
CA PRO A 38 12.14 1.78 -5.97
C PRO A 38 11.46 2.87 -5.14
N ASN A 39 11.30 4.07 -5.70
CA ASN A 39 10.62 5.18 -5.04
C ASN A 39 9.12 4.91 -4.93
N ILE A 40 8.49 4.37 -5.98
CA ILE A 40 7.09 3.95 -5.96
C ILE A 40 6.86 2.91 -4.88
N ALA A 41 7.65 1.83 -4.86
CA ALA A 41 7.54 0.77 -3.85
C ALA A 41 7.72 1.32 -2.43
N LYS A 42 8.73 2.17 -2.21
CA LYS A 42 8.97 2.83 -0.92
C LYS A 42 7.78 3.68 -0.48
N ASN A 43 7.22 4.48 -1.38
CA ASN A 43 6.09 5.37 -1.08
C ASN A 43 4.82 4.59 -0.76
N ILE A 44 4.58 3.48 -1.46
CA ILE A 44 3.47 2.57 -1.15
C ILE A 44 3.63 1.99 0.26
N VAL A 45 4.79 1.43 0.59
CA VAL A 45 5.04 0.87 1.94
C VAL A 45 4.92 1.96 3.01
N TRP A 46 5.36 3.18 2.72
CA TRP A 46 5.18 4.30 3.63
C TRP A 46 3.69 4.62 3.86
N LEU A 47 2.86 4.65 2.81
CA LEU A 47 1.40 4.84 2.92
C LEU A 47 0.70 3.71 3.70
N GLU A 48 1.18 2.47 3.58
CA GLU A 48 0.63 1.33 4.33
C GLU A 48 0.79 1.50 5.84
N ASN A 49 1.85 2.20 6.29
CA ASN A 49 2.15 2.48 7.69
C ASN A 49 1.71 3.89 8.14
N ASN A 50 1.35 4.77 7.20
CA ASN A 50 0.94 6.15 7.47
C ASN A 50 -0.33 6.49 6.67
N PRO A 51 -1.47 5.83 6.95
CA PRO A 51 -2.63 5.90 6.07
C PRO A 51 -3.44 7.20 6.19
N ILE A 52 -3.15 8.06 7.15
CA ILE A 52 -3.86 9.33 7.40
C ILE A 52 -2.91 10.49 7.19
N ALA A 53 -3.40 11.56 6.55
CA ALA A 53 -2.65 12.80 6.38
C ALA A 53 -2.40 13.47 7.74
N THR A 54 -1.25 14.12 7.86
CA THR A 54 -0.88 14.96 9.01
C THR A 54 -0.44 16.33 8.49
N GLU A 55 -0.10 17.25 9.37
CA GLU A 55 0.49 18.54 8.94
C GLU A 55 1.83 18.35 8.21
N GLN A 56 2.55 17.27 8.52
CA GLN A 56 3.87 16.98 7.95
C GLN A 56 3.78 16.10 6.69
N ASN A 57 2.61 15.49 6.38
CA ASN A 57 2.49 14.49 5.33
C ASN A 57 1.16 14.57 4.58
N ASP A 58 1.22 14.65 3.25
CA ASP A 58 0.05 14.59 2.37
C ASP A 58 -0.09 13.19 1.72
N THR A 59 -0.85 12.31 2.37
CA THR A 59 -1.14 10.97 1.85
C THR A 59 -1.93 10.98 0.55
N LYS A 60 -2.67 12.06 0.25
CA LYS A 60 -3.46 12.20 -0.98
C LYS A 60 -2.54 12.52 -2.14
N ALA A 61 -1.69 13.53 -2.03
CA ALA A 61 -0.73 13.89 -3.06
C ALA A 61 0.20 12.71 -3.38
N LEU A 62 0.64 11.97 -2.36
CA LEU A 62 1.47 10.78 -2.55
C LEU A 62 0.72 9.64 -3.27
N SER A 63 -0.56 9.44 -2.94
CA SER A 63 -1.40 8.46 -3.65
C SER A 63 -1.62 8.86 -5.11
N GLU A 64 -1.87 10.15 -5.39
CA GLU A 64 -2.02 10.67 -6.74
C GLU A 64 -0.74 10.50 -7.57
N TYR A 65 0.42 10.73 -6.96
CA TYR A 65 1.72 10.47 -7.59
C TYR A 65 1.89 9.01 -8.02
N ILE A 66 1.59 8.07 -7.13
CA ILE A 66 1.68 6.62 -7.41
C ILE A 66 0.66 6.23 -8.49
N ILE A 67 -0.59 6.69 -8.40
CA ILE A 67 -1.62 6.42 -9.42
C ILE A 67 -1.18 6.95 -10.78
N LYS A 68 -0.60 8.16 -10.84
CA LYS A 68 -0.09 8.75 -12.07
C LYS A 68 1.01 7.86 -12.67
N TRP A 69 1.93 7.36 -11.87
CA TRP A 69 2.97 6.43 -12.34
C TRP A 69 2.35 5.13 -12.87
N LEU A 70 1.50 4.48 -12.08
CA LEU A 70 0.85 3.21 -12.42
C LEU A 70 -0.04 3.30 -13.68
N THR A 71 -0.60 4.47 -13.96
CA THR A 71 -1.46 4.69 -15.13
C THR A 71 -0.64 4.91 -16.41
N ASN A 72 0.60 5.39 -16.31
CA ASN A 72 1.41 5.75 -17.48
C ASN A 72 2.61 4.81 -17.72
N VAL A 73 2.92 3.90 -16.79
CA VAL A 73 3.99 2.91 -16.98
C VAL A 73 3.66 1.98 -18.16
N PRO A 74 4.51 1.91 -19.20
CA PRO A 74 4.14 1.26 -20.46
C PRO A 74 4.29 -0.27 -20.45
N TYR A 75 4.95 -0.84 -19.44
CA TYR A 75 5.28 -2.27 -19.38
C TYR A 75 4.60 -3.02 -18.22
N LEU A 76 3.89 -2.32 -17.33
CA LEU A 76 3.26 -2.91 -16.15
C LEU A 76 1.75 -2.75 -16.25
N LYS A 77 1.00 -3.85 -16.23
CA LYS A 77 -0.45 -3.85 -16.18
C LYS A 77 -0.92 -4.29 -14.80
N VAL A 78 -1.61 -3.40 -14.08
CA VAL A 78 -2.20 -3.72 -12.77
C VAL A 78 -3.72 -3.68 -12.90
N VAL A 79 -4.37 -4.82 -12.64
CA VAL A 79 -5.83 -4.95 -12.70
C VAL A 79 -6.40 -4.95 -11.28
N LEU A 80 -7.54 -4.28 -11.10
CA LEU A 80 -8.28 -4.28 -9.86
C LEU A 80 -9.21 -5.51 -9.80
N ASP A 81 -9.09 -6.31 -8.74
CA ASP A 81 -9.88 -7.54 -8.59
C ASP A 81 -11.04 -7.31 -7.63
N GLY A 82 -12.22 -7.09 -8.22
CA GLY A 82 -13.44 -6.74 -7.48
C GLY A 82 -13.78 -7.72 -6.36
N VAL A 83 -13.48 -9.01 -6.53
CA VAL A 83 -13.79 -10.08 -5.56
C VAL A 83 -13.23 -9.85 -4.15
N PHE A 84 -12.15 -9.07 -4.02
CA PHE A 84 -11.55 -8.74 -2.71
C PHE A 84 -12.07 -7.44 -2.10
N LEU A 85 -12.75 -6.61 -2.90
CA LEU A 85 -13.17 -5.26 -2.57
C LEU A 85 -14.69 -5.08 -2.50
N GLU A 86 -15.45 -5.94 -3.17
CA GLU A 86 -16.88 -5.81 -3.39
C GLU A 86 -17.67 -5.52 -2.11
N SER A 87 -17.44 -6.28 -1.05
CA SER A 87 -18.12 -6.08 0.25
C SER A 87 -17.81 -4.72 0.90
N LEU A 88 -16.63 -4.16 0.62
CA LEU A 88 -16.24 -2.83 1.08
C LEU A 88 -16.93 -1.75 0.24
N MET A 89 -16.92 -1.92 -1.08
CA MET A 89 -17.49 -0.98 -2.05
C MET A 89 -19.02 -0.90 -1.95
N ASN A 90 -19.68 -2.03 -1.70
CA ASN A 90 -21.13 -2.11 -1.56
C ASN A 90 -21.62 -1.56 -0.20
N ASN A 91 -20.73 -1.39 0.78
CA ASN A 91 -21.07 -0.81 2.08
C ASN A 91 -20.98 0.73 2.05
N LYS A 92 -22.09 1.38 1.70
CA LYS A 92 -22.20 2.85 1.66
C LYS A 92 -21.87 3.57 2.97
N LYS A 93 -21.90 2.87 4.12
CA LYS A 93 -21.57 3.44 5.43
C LYS A 93 -20.06 3.38 5.72
N PHE A 94 -19.29 2.63 4.95
CA PHE A 94 -17.87 2.46 5.19
C PHE A 94 -17.06 3.57 4.52
N LYS A 95 -16.76 4.62 5.30
CA LYS A 95 -16.08 5.85 4.83
C LYS A 95 -14.68 5.64 4.21
N TYR A 96 -14.07 4.47 4.41
CA TYR A 96 -12.72 4.16 3.90
C TYR A 96 -12.70 3.25 2.66
N ALA A 97 -13.85 2.97 2.03
CA ALA A 97 -13.93 2.05 0.88
C ALA A 97 -12.92 2.40 -0.23
N GLU A 98 -12.89 3.66 -0.69
CA GLU A 98 -11.94 4.12 -1.71
C GLU A 98 -10.47 4.01 -1.26
N LYS A 99 -10.18 4.27 0.02
CA LYS A 99 -8.82 4.11 0.56
C LYS A 99 -8.36 2.66 0.43
N PHE A 100 -9.20 1.70 0.81
CA PHE A 100 -8.87 0.28 0.69
C PHE A 100 -8.76 -0.21 -0.75
N LYS A 101 -9.56 0.34 -1.67
CA LYS A 101 -9.41 0.08 -3.11
C LYS A 101 -8.05 0.52 -3.63
N VAL A 102 -7.60 1.73 -3.27
CA VAL A 102 -6.27 2.25 -3.65
C VAL A 102 -5.16 1.46 -2.98
N THR A 103 -5.27 1.17 -1.68
CA THR A 103 -4.29 0.34 -0.95
C THR A 103 -4.13 -1.04 -1.58
N TYR A 104 -5.23 -1.70 -1.97
CA TYR A 104 -5.18 -2.98 -2.66
C TYR A 104 -4.38 -2.89 -3.96
N LEU A 105 -4.70 -1.91 -4.80
CA LEU A 105 -4.03 -1.68 -6.08
C LEU A 105 -2.52 -1.48 -5.88
N PHE A 106 -2.15 -0.66 -4.89
CA PHE A 106 -0.76 -0.37 -4.57
C PHE A 106 -0.01 -1.61 -4.08
N GLY A 107 -0.58 -2.36 -3.15
CA GLY A 107 0.03 -3.60 -2.69
C GLY A 107 0.25 -4.58 -3.85
N LYS A 108 -0.77 -4.79 -4.71
CA LYS A 108 -0.66 -5.64 -5.89
C LYS A 108 0.47 -5.17 -6.83
N SER A 109 0.59 -3.87 -7.05
CA SER A 109 1.63 -3.31 -7.90
C SER A 109 3.06 -3.57 -7.40
N ILE A 110 3.30 -3.60 -6.08
CA ILE A 110 4.62 -3.93 -5.53
C ILE A 110 5.06 -5.31 -6.01
N TYR A 111 4.19 -6.32 -5.86
CA TYR A 111 4.53 -7.67 -6.27
C TYR A 111 4.82 -7.75 -7.77
N LEU A 112 4.00 -7.10 -8.59
CA LEU A 112 4.17 -7.11 -10.04
C LEU A 112 5.45 -6.38 -10.48
N ILE A 113 5.84 -5.30 -9.80
CA ILE A 113 7.12 -4.61 -10.04
C ILE A 113 8.30 -5.55 -9.74
N GLU A 114 8.22 -6.34 -8.67
CA GLU A 114 9.29 -7.25 -8.23
C GLU A 114 9.37 -8.55 -9.07
N HIS A 115 8.30 -8.93 -9.77
CA HIS A 115 8.16 -10.24 -10.45
C HIS A 115 7.72 -10.11 -11.91
N GLN A 116 8.23 -9.12 -12.63
CA GLN A 116 7.76 -8.77 -13.99
C GLN A 116 7.93 -9.90 -15.01
N ASP A 117 8.97 -10.71 -14.88
CA ASP A 117 9.27 -11.79 -15.84
C ASP A 117 8.38 -13.03 -15.65
N ASN A 118 7.79 -13.21 -14.47
CA ASN A 118 6.95 -14.36 -14.15
C ASN A 118 5.95 -14.03 -13.01
N PRO A 119 4.93 -13.20 -13.29
CA PRO A 119 3.98 -12.79 -12.27
C PRO A 119 3.03 -13.94 -11.90
N ASP A 120 2.94 -14.27 -10.60
CA ASP A 120 1.84 -15.08 -10.04
C ASP A 120 0.72 -14.15 -9.57
N GLU A 121 -0.40 -14.20 -10.27
CA GLU A 121 -1.57 -13.35 -10.00
C GLU A 121 -2.12 -13.55 -8.57
N ALA A 122 -2.14 -14.78 -8.05
CA ALA A 122 -2.62 -15.03 -6.70
C ALA A 122 -1.70 -14.41 -5.64
N LYS A 123 -0.39 -14.43 -5.87
CA LYS A 123 0.58 -13.77 -4.98
C LYS A 123 0.50 -12.24 -5.10
N ALA A 124 0.29 -11.71 -6.29
CA ALA A 124 0.06 -10.28 -6.50
C ALA A 124 -1.17 -9.80 -5.73
N CYS A 125 -2.31 -10.47 -5.90
CA CYS A 125 -3.55 -10.18 -5.18
C CYS A 125 -3.37 -10.36 -3.67
N THR A 126 -2.61 -11.37 -3.22
CA THR A 126 -2.28 -11.57 -1.80
C THR A 126 -1.54 -10.37 -1.23
N ARG A 127 -0.51 -9.86 -1.91
CA ARG A 127 0.21 -8.65 -1.50
C ARG A 127 -0.69 -7.42 -1.46
N GLY A 128 -1.67 -7.32 -2.36
CA GLY A 128 -2.72 -6.31 -2.33
C GLY A 128 -3.56 -6.38 -1.05
N VAL A 129 -4.08 -7.57 -0.72
CA VAL A 129 -4.86 -7.78 0.52
C VAL A 129 -4.01 -7.57 1.78
N GLU A 130 -2.73 -7.92 1.77
CA GLU A 130 -1.82 -7.63 2.88
C GLU A 130 -1.63 -6.13 3.11
N GLY A 131 -1.55 -5.33 2.04
CA GLY A 131 -1.54 -3.88 2.14
C GLY A 131 -2.79 -3.36 2.84
N MET A 132 -3.97 -3.89 2.48
CA MET A 132 -5.22 -3.58 3.17
C MET A 132 -5.16 -3.96 4.66
N VAL A 133 -4.62 -5.15 4.98
CA VAL A 133 -4.45 -5.59 6.37
C VAL A 133 -3.57 -4.63 7.17
N ARG A 134 -2.45 -4.15 6.59
CA ARG A 134 -1.57 -3.17 7.23
C ARG A 134 -2.30 -1.85 7.51
N VAL A 135 -2.92 -1.25 6.48
CA VAL A 135 -3.68 -0.01 6.62
C VAL A 135 -4.82 -0.14 7.64
N TYR A 136 -5.55 -1.26 7.62
CA TYR A 136 -6.64 -1.48 8.57
C TYR A 136 -6.16 -1.54 10.02
N LYS A 137 -5.01 -2.17 10.28
CA LYS A 137 -4.41 -2.20 11.63
C LYS A 137 -4.04 -0.79 12.10
N GLU A 138 -3.37 0.00 11.26
CA GLU A 138 -3.01 1.38 11.59
C GLU A 138 -4.25 2.25 11.85
N LEU A 139 -5.29 2.13 11.02
CA LEU A 139 -6.53 2.87 11.23
C LEU A 139 -7.26 2.44 12.52
N ASN A 140 -7.22 1.16 12.89
CA ASN A 140 -7.82 0.68 14.14
C ASN A 140 -7.08 1.19 15.38
N LEU A 141 -5.78 1.52 15.30
CA LEU A 141 -5.06 2.17 16.39
C LEU A 141 -5.59 3.59 16.63
N LEU A 142 -6.03 4.28 15.56
CA LEU A 142 -6.57 5.63 15.61
C LEU A 142 -8.06 5.68 15.97
N ASP A 143 -8.82 4.73 15.44
CA ASP A 143 -10.27 4.59 15.66
C ASP A 143 -10.61 3.12 15.93
N PRO A 144 -10.58 2.67 17.21
CA PRO A 144 -10.89 1.29 17.57
C PRO A 144 -12.35 0.87 17.27
N SER A 145 -13.24 1.83 16.99
CA SER A 145 -14.62 1.56 16.59
C SER A 145 -14.74 1.16 15.11
N LEU A 146 -13.68 1.37 14.32
CA LEU A 146 -13.59 0.95 12.94
C LEU A 146 -13.65 -0.58 12.86
N ARG A 147 -14.82 -1.11 12.56
CA ARG A 147 -15.03 -2.55 12.37
C ARG A 147 -15.54 -2.85 10.98
N ASN A 148 -14.88 -3.78 10.32
CA ASN A 148 -15.33 -4.33 9.05
C ASN A 148 -15.09 -5.84 9.02
N THR A 149 -16.15 -6.62 8.82
CA THR A 149 -16.10 -8.08 8.87
C THR A 149 -15.18 -8.70 7.82
N THR A 150 -15.06 -8.08 6.66
CA THR A 150 -14.17 -8.52 5.57
C THR A 150 -12.71 -8.26 5.93
N LEU A 151 -12.39 -7.04 6.40
CA LEU A 151 -11.03 -6.71 6.84
C LEU A 151 -10.61 -7.54 8.07
N ASP A 152 -11.52 -7.76 9.03
CA ASP A 152 -11.30 -8.66 10.17
C ASP A 152 -11.01 -10.10 9.71
N LYS A 153 -11.69 -10.58 8.65
CA LYS A 153 -11.40 -11.89 8.04
C LYS A 153 -9.99 -11.91 7.45
N TYR A 154 -9.59 -10.88 6.70
CA TYR A 154 -8.26 -10.80 6.09
C TYR A 154 -7.14 -10.75 7.15
N VAL A 155 -7.33 -9.99 8.24
CA VAL A 155 -6.40 -9.98 9.38
C VAL A 155 -6.22 -11.39 9.94
N ARG A 156 -7.31 -12.12 10.20
CA ARG A 156 -7.24 -13.49 10.74
C ARG A 156 -6.56 -14.47 9.79
N LEU A 157 -6.84 -14.37 8.48
CA LEU A 157 -6.22 -15.23 7.47
C LEU A 157 -4.71 -14.97 7.35
N SER A 158 -4.31 -13.69 7.37
CA SER A 158 -2.90 -13.27 7.39
C SER A 158 -2.17 -13.83 8.61
N GLN A 159 -2.74 -13.67 9.82
CA GLN A 159 -2.16 -14.20 11.06
C GLN A 159 -2.01 -15.72 11.08
N LYS A 160 -2.87 -16.45 10.34
CA LYS A 160 -2.83 -17.91 10.25
C LYS A 160 -1.98 -18.43 9.09
N GLY A 161 -1.36 -17.57 8.30
CA GLY A 161 -0.63 -17.97 7.08
C GLY A 161 -1.54 -18.58 6.00
N LYS A 162 -2.84 -18.27 6.02
CA LYS A 162 -3.85 -18.86 5.10
C LYS A 162 -4.34 -17.87 4.04
N LEU A 163 -3.76 -16.68 3.97
CA LEU A 163 -4.25 -15.63 3.08
C LEU A 163 -4.06 -15.97 1.59
N GLU A 164 -2.90 -16.48 1.19
CA GLU A 164 -2.63 -16.82 -0.22
C GLU A 164 -3.57 -17.92 -0.73
N SER A 165 -3.77 -18.99 0.05
CA SER A 165 -4.73 -20.05 -0.31
C SER A 165 -6.13 -19.47 -0.49
N TYR A 166 -6.60 -18.64 0.44
CA TYR A 166 -7.90 -17.98 0.30
C TYR A 166 -8.01 -17.11 -0.97
N VAL A 167 -6.95 -16.36 -1.30
CA VAL A 167 -6.91 -15.53 -2.51
C VAL A 167 -6.95 -16.40 -3.77
N ARG A 168 -6.17 -17.48 -3.82
CA ARG A 168 -6.14 -18.42 -4.95
C ARG A 168 -7.49 -19.09 -5.17
N ASP A 169 -8.16 -19.49 -4.09
CA ASP A 169 -9.50 -20.07 -4.15
C ASP A 169 -10.50 -19.06 -4.73
N ARG A 170 -10.47 -17.81 -4.25
CA ARG A 170 -11.38 -16.74 -4.72
C ARG A 170 -11.16 -16.32 -6.17
N LEU A 171 -9.94 -16.39 -6.67
CA LEU A 171 -9.65 -16.15 -8.10
C LEU A 171 -10.12 -17.28 -9.00
N SER A 172 -10.29 -18.49 -8.44
CA SER A 172 -10.73 -19.68 -9.19
C SER A 172 -12.26 -19.83 -9.24
N GLU A 173 -12.98 -19.06 -8.42
CA GLU A 173 -14.44 -18.98 -8.48
C GLU A 173 -14.85 -18.25 -9.78
N PRO A 174 -15.76 -18.80 -10.60
CA PRO A 174 -16.29 -18.08 -11.76
C PRO A 174 -16.97 -16.80 -11.27
N GLY A 175 -16.35 -15.64 -11.53
CA GLY A 175 -16.89 -14.37 -11.09
C GLY A 175 -18.23 -14.09 -11.75
N GLU A 176 -19.24 -13.70 -10.96
CA GLU A 176 -20.39 -12.97 -11.48
C GLU A 176 -19.87 -11.72 -12.19
N THR A 177 -20.01 -11.71 -13.52
CA THR A 177 -19.68 -10.55 -14.36
C THR A 177 -20.50 -9.35 -13.89
N LEU A 178 -19.89 -8.47 -13.10
CA LEU A 178 -20.41 -7.11 -12.92
C LEU A 178 -20.11 -6.34 -14.20
N SER A 179 -21.08 -6.37 -15.11
CA SER A 179 -21.14 -5.47 -16.26
C SER A 179 -21.30 -4.03 -15.76
N TYR A 180 -20.36 -3.17 -16.16
CA TYR A 180 -20.55 -1.71 -16.13
C TYR A 180 -21.04 -1.23 -17.49
#